data_AF-A0A5R9IIA4-F1
#
_entry.id   AF-A0A5R9IIA4-F1
#
_cell.length_a   1.000
_cell.length_b   1.000
_cell.length_c   1.000
_cell.angle_alpha   90.00
_cell.angle_beta   90.00
_cell.angle_gamma   90.00
#
_symmetry.space_group_name_H-M   'P 1'
#
loop_
_entity.id
_entity.type
_entity.pdbx_description
1 polymer ?
#
loop_
_entity_poly.entity_id
_entity_poly.type
_entity_poly.pdbx_seq_one_letter_code
_entity_poly.pdbx_strand_id
1 'polypeptide(L)'
;MNYEEFYYSIDCKFPYHDESEWKRIVAQSIEIGEDAPFLVLHEICRMPASEKLEHAKHMEMYKYWKDSFSSPVQEIVEPASLSYINKMELSDNEALDIMDKLSEYPESYSALQVVLFSCPDDDEIVDDKYQETIRLWKSGA
;
A
#
# COMPACT_ATOMS: atom_id res chain seq x y z
N MET A 1 11.48 -9.17 15.38
CA MET A 1 10.09 -9.17 14.92
C MET A 1 10.11 -9.63 13.48
N ASN A 2 9.37 -10.67 13.15
CA ASN A 2 9.22 -11.15 11.78
C ASN A 2 8.07 -10.40 11.06
N TYR A 3 7.85 -10.70 9.77
CA TYR A 3 6.82 -10.06 8.96
C TYR A 3 5.40 -10.27 9.51
N GLU A 4 5.05 -11.47 9.94
CA GLU A 4 3.72 -11.80 10.47
C GLU A 4 3.43 -11.07 11.79
N GLU A 5 4.41 -11.05 12.69
CA GLU A 5 4.34 -10.28 13.95
C GLU A 5 4.18 -8.79 13.67
N PHE A 6 4.88 -8.27 12.66
CA PHE A 6 4.73 -6.88 12.24
C PHE A 6 3.35 -6.58 11.72
N TYR A 7 2.83 -7.43 10.82
CA TYR A 7 1.49 -7.31 10.25
C TYR A 7 0.44 -7.16 11.35
N TYR A 8 0.40 -8.09 12.30
CA TYR A 8 -0.59 -8.04 13.39
C TYR A 8 -0.40 -6.89 14.37
N SER A 9 0.80 -6.31 14.42
CA SER A 9 1.09 -5.14 15.25
C SER A 9 0.52 -3.84 14.69
N ILE A 10 0.37 -3.73 13.37
CA ILE A 10 -0.08 -2.49 12.71
C ILE A 10 -1.47 -2.60 12.07
N ASP A 11 -1.94 -3.80 11.71
CA ASP A 11 -3.26 -4.03 11.09
C ASP A 11 -4.38 -3.40 11.93
N CYS A 12 -5.03 -2.39 11.36
CA CYS A 12 -6.07 -1.58 11.99
C CYS A 12 -5.65 -0.93 13.33
N LYS A 13 -4.34 -0.83 13.60
CA LYS A 13 -3.74 -0.32 14.84
C LYS A 13 -2.70 0.77 14.58
N PHE A 14 -2.60 1.25 13.34
CA PHE A 14 -1.63 2.27 12.97
C PHE A 14 -1.84 3.57 13.77
N PRO A 15 -0.78 4.16 14.36
CA PRO A 15 -0.91 5.26 15.31
C PRO A 15 -0.94 6.62 14.59
N TYR A 16 -2.03 6.91 13.87
CA TYR A 16 -2.20 8.13 13.06
C TYR A 16 -1.94 9.46 13.82
N HIS A 17 -2.13 9.47 15.14
CA HIS A 17 -2.00 10.67 15.95
C HIS A 17 -0.68 10.77 16.75
N ASP A 18 0.16 9.73 16.72
CA ASP A 18 1.47 9.74 17.37
C ASP A 18 2.58 9.80 16.32
N GLU A 19 3.09 11.00 16.10
CA GLU A 19 4.13 11.26 15.09
C GLU A 19 5.41 10.46 15.30
N SER A 20 5.80 10.29 16.56
CA SER A 20 7.04 9.56 16.86
C SER A 20 6.86 8.08 16.56
N GLU A 21 5.67 7.54 16.87
CA GLU A 21 5.40 6.12 16.71
C GLU A 21 5.19 5.72 15.24
N TRP A 22 4.42 6.49 14.45
CA TRP A 22 4.24 6.11 13.04
C TRP A 22 5.54 6.24 12.23
N LYS A 23 6.41 7.21 12.57
CA LYS A 23 7.76 7.30 11.98
C LYS A 23 8.63 6.11 12.36
N ARG A 24 8.57 5.66 13.63
CA ARG A 24 9.26 4.47 14.11
C ARG A 24 8.80 3.21 13.35
N ILE A 25 7.50 3.09 13.09
CA ILE A 25 6.92 1.97 12.33
C ILE A 25 7.40 1.96 10.88
N VAL A 26 7.47 3.13 10.22
CA VAL A 26 8.04 3.26 8.86
C VAL A 26 9.51 2.82 8.85
N ALA A 27 10.32 3.27 9.80
CA ALA A 27 11.71 2.84 9.88
C ALA A 27 11.84 1.33 10.14
N GLN A 28 10.96 0.79 11.00
CA GLN A 28 10.95 -0.63 11.33
C GLN A 28 10.54 -1.52 10.15
N SER A 29 9.63 -1.07 9.28
CA SER A 29 9.19 -1.84 8.11
C SER A 29 10.32 -2.07 7.10
N ILE A 30 11.20 -1.08 6.93
CA ILE A 30 12.36 -1.16 6.03
C ILE A 30 13.32 -2.27 6.46
N GLU A 31 13.51 -2.45 7.76
CA GLU A 31 14.38 -3.50 8.32
C GLU A 31 13.78 -4.91 8.21
N ILE A 32 12.47 -5.03 7.96
CA ILE A 32 11.75 -6.32 7.94
C ILE A 32 11.83 -6.97 6.56
N GLY A 33 11.75 -6.18 5.48
CA GLY A 33 11.82 -6.69 4.11
C GLY A 33 11.19 -5.74 3.10
N GLU A 34 11.29 -6.09 1.82
CA GLU A 34 10.93 -5.19 0.72
C GLU A 34 9.42 -4.89 0.63
N ASP A 35 8.54 -5.84 0.99
CA ASP A 35 7.08 -5.64 0.95
C ASP A 35 6.52 -4.94 2.21
N ALA A 36 7.22 -5.02 3.34
CA ALA A 36 6.74 -4.50 4.63
C ALA A 36 6.48 -2.97 4.64
N PRO A 37 7.28 -2.12 3.96
CA PRO A 37 6.94 -0.71 3.80
C PRO A 37 5.61 -0.48 3.10
N PHE A 38 5.20 -1.34 2.17
CA PHE A 38 3.93 -1.22 1.47
C PHE A 38 2.74 -1.63 2.34
N LEU A 39 2.96 -2.47 3.35
CA LEU A 39 1.96 -2.71 4.39
C LEU A 39 1.70 -1.44 5.23
N VAL A 40 2.75 -0.68 5.54
CA VAL A 40 2.59 0.63 6.18
C VAL A 40 1.85 1.61 5.26
N LEU A 41 2.15 1.60 3.96
CA LEU A 41 1.42 2.41 2.98
C LEU A 41 -0.07 2.04 2.93
N HIS A 42 -0.40 0.75 2.99
CA HIS A 42 -1.78 0.28 3.05
C HIS A 42 -2.53 0.87 4.26
N GLU A 43 -1.94 0.84 5.46
CA GLU A 43 -2.51 1.50 6.64
C GLU A 43 -2.68 3.00 6.44
N ILE A 44 -1.66 3.69 5.90
CA ILE A 44 -1.76 5.13 5.61
C ILE A 44 -2.94 5.39 4.65
N CYS A 45 -3.05 4.66 3.54
CA CYS A 45 -4.10 4.87 2.54
C CYS A 45 -5.51 4.50 3.05
N ARG A 46 -5.64 3.42 3.81
CA ARG A 46 -6.93 2.84 4.23
C ARG A 46 -7.24 3.09 5.70
N MET A 47 -7.13 4.35 6.09
CA MET A 47 -7.49 4.80 7.43
C MET A 47 -8.92 4.37 7.79
N PRO A 48 -9.15 3.72 8.96
CA PRO A 48 -10.48 3.31 9.40
C PRO A 48 -11.47 4.47 9.47
N ALA A 49 -12.75 4.23 9.20
CA ALA A 49 -13.78 5.27 9.21
C ALA A 49 -13.98 5.97 10.57
N SER A 50 -13.51 5.35 11.67
CA SER A 50 -13.49 5.94 13.02
C SER A 50 -12.40 6.99 13.21
N GLU A 51 -11.33 6.92 12.42
CA GLU A 51 -10.19 7.83 12.50
C GLU A 51 -10.43 9.09 11.64
N LYS A 52 -9.84 10.21 12.06
CA LYS A 52 -9.96 11.49 11.35
C LYS A 52 -8.61 12.18 11.32
N LEU A 53 -8.07 12.34 10.12
CA LEU A 53 -6.82 13.02 9.88
C LEU A 53 -7.03 14.20 8.92
N GLU A 54 -6.40 15.34 9.24
CA GLU A 54 -6.33 16.46 8.32
C GLU A 54 -5.54 16.07 7.07
N HIS A 55 -5.99 16.50 5.89
CA HIS A 55 -5.34 16.15 4.61
C HIS A 55 -3.85 16.48 4.61
N ALA A 56 -3.45 17.62 5.20
CA ALA A 56 -2.06 18.01 5.32
C ALA A 56 -1.21 17.01 6.14
N LYS A 57 -1.78 16.43 7.20
CA LYS A 57 -1.12 15.40 8.02
C LYS A 57 -1.08 14.05 7.31
N HIS A 58 -2.12 13.72 6.54
CA HIS A 58 -2.14 12.52 5.71
C HIS A 58 -1.04 12.55 4.64
N MET A 59 -0.91 13.68 3.95
CA MET A 59 0.17 13.93 2.99
C MET A 59 1.55 13.98 3.64
N GLU A 60 1.68 14.43 4.88
CA GLU A 60 2.93 14.40 5.62
C GLU A 60 3.41 12.96 5.86
N MET A 61 2.52 12.08 6.32
CA MET A 61 2.84 10.66 6.52
C MET A 61 3.26 9.99 5.21
N TYR A 62 2.49 10.22 4.14
CA TYR A 62 2.81 9.68 2.82
C TYR A 62 4.18 10.14 2.30
N LYS A 63 4.48 11.44 2.41
CA LYS A 63 5.78 11.98 2.00
C LYS A 63 6.93 11.41 2.82
N TYR A 64 6.76 11.33 4.14
CA TYR A 64 7.76 10.72 4.99
C TYR A 64 8.01 9.26 4.61
N TRP A 65 6.95 8.47 4.40
CA TRP A 65 7.06 7.10 3.90
C TRP A 65 7.82 7.04 2.56
N LYS A 66 7.46 7.90 1.60
CA LYS A 66 8.09 7.96 0.27
C LYS A 66 9.58 8.29 0.35
N ASP A 67 9.95 9.22 1.23
CA ASP A 67 11.33 9.68 1.38
C ASP A 67 12.21 8.74 2.23
N SER A 68 11.62 7.74 2.91
CA SER A 68 12.34 6.89 3.89
C SER A 68 13.14 5.75 3.26
N PHE A 69 12.84 5.37 2.02
CA PHE A 69 13.52 4.29 1.29
C PHE A 69 13.41 4.52 -0.22
N SER A 70 14.13 3.73 -1.01
CA SER A 70 14.07 3.80 -2.48
C SER A 70 13.66 2.44 -3.04
N SER A 71 12.56 2.42 -3.77
CA SER A 71 12.09 1.27 -4.53
C SER A 71 11.33 1.73 -5.78
N PRO A 72 11.55 1.11 -6.96
CA PRO A 72 10.76 1.42 -8.17
C PRO A 72 9.27 1.19 -7.96
N VAL A 73 8.89 0.28 -7.05
CA VAL A 73 7.49 0.00 -6.70
C VAL A 73 6.81 1.23 -6.09
N GLN A 74 7.54 2.13 -5.41
CA GLN A 74 6.98 3.37 -4.88
C GLN A 74 6.39 4.27 -5.98
N GLU A 75 7.08 4.37 -7.12
CA GLU A 75 6.62 5.17 -8.27
C GLU A 75 5.41 4.51 -8.94
N ILE A 76 5.39 3.18 -8.99
CA ILE A 76 4.30 2.42 -9.60
C ILE A 76 3.00 2.58 -8.80
N VAL A 77 3.05 2.50 -7.46
CA VAL A 77 1.86 2.60 -6.59
C VAL A 77 1.48 4.02 -6.21
N GLU A 78 2.27 5.03 -6.57
CA GLU A 78 2.00 6.43 -6.23
C GLU A 78 0.61 6.90 -6.68
N PRO A 79 0.15 6.65 -7.93
CA PRO A 79 -1.19 7.08 -8.35
C PRO A 79 -2.31 6.50 -7.46
N ALA A 80 -2.24 5.22 -7.13
CA ALA A 80 -3.20 4.54 -6.24
C ALA A 80 -3.14 5.08 -4.80
N SER A 81 -1.93 5.40 -4.32
CA SER A 81 -1.75 5.95 -2.98
C SER A 81 -2.35 7.35 -2.87
N LEU A 82 -2.11 8.19 -3.89
CA LEU A 82 -2.59 9.56 -3.93
C LEU A 82 -4.09 9.65 -4.22
N SER A 83 -4.69 8.75 -5.00
CA SER A 83 -6.14 8.73 -5.20
C SER A 83 -6.83 8.56 -3.84
N TYR A 84 -6.38 7.59 -3.04
CA TYR A 84 -6.84 7.35 -1.68
C TYR A 84 -6.78 8.59 -0.78
N ILE A 85 -5.59 9.20 -0.65
CA ILE A 85 -5.39 10.36 0.24
C ILE A 85 -6.25 11.55 -0.20
N ASN A 86 -6.45 11.70 -1.50
CA ASN A 86 -7.27 12.77 -2.08
C ASN A 86 -8.76 12.43 -2.17
N LYS A 87 -9.19 11.27 -1.67
CA LYS A 87 -10.58 10.79 -1.72
C LYS A 87 -11.13 10.73 -3.15
N MET A 88 -10.28 10.27 -4.05
CA MET A 88 -10.59 9.94 -5.43
C MET A 88 -10.46 8.44 -5.61
N GLU A 89 -11.10 7.92 -6.64
CA GLU A 89 -11.05 6.51 -7.01
C GLU A 89 -10.28 6.38 -8.33
N LEU A 90 -9.50 5.31 -8.47
CA LEU A 90 -8.98 4.93 -9.78
C LEU A 90 -10.09 4.29 -10.60
N SER A 91 -10.08 4.53 -11.91
CA SER A 91 -10.82 3.69 -12.86
C SER A 91 -10.18 2.31 -12.97
N ASP A 92 -10.95 1.33 -13.43
CA ASP A 92 -10.45 -0.04 -13.61
C ASP A 92 -9.22 -0.07 -14.52
N ASN A 93 -9.23 0.69 -15.63
CA ASN A 93 -8.08 0.76 -16.55
C ASN A 93 -6.82 1.30 -15.87
N GLU A 94 -6.94 2.32 -15.01
CA GLU A 94 -5.80 2.85 -14.27
C GLU A 94 -5.26 1.83 -13.27
N ALA A 95 -6.15 1.10 -12.59
CA ALA A 95 -5.75 0.04 -11.68
C ALA A 95 -5.07 -1.13 -12.41
N LEU A 96 -5.63 -1.58 -13.53
CA LEU A 96 -5.06 -2.63 -14.38
C LEU A 96 -3.68 -2.26 -14.91
N ASP A 97 -3.50 -1.03 -15.41
CA ASP A 97 -2.20 -0.52 -15.89
C ASP A 97 -1.13 -0.53 -14.79
N ILE A 98 -1.52 -0.25 -13.54
CA ILE A 98 -0.62 -0.31 -12.39
C ILE A 98 -0.32 -1.76 -12.01
N MET A 99 -1.33 -2.64 -11.97
CA MET A 99 -1.15 -4.06 -11.65
C MET A 99 -0.27 -4.78 -12.69
N ASP A 100 -0.38 -4.42 -13.97
CA ASP A 100 0.50 -4.92 -15.02
C ASP A 100 1.96 -4.57 -14.74
N LYS A 101 2.25 -3.32 -14.36
CA LYS A 101 3.61 -2.91 -13.98
C LYS A 101 4.09 -3.62 -12.72
N LEU A 102 3.23 -3.79 -11.73
CA LEU A 102 3.56 -4.50 -10.49
C LEU A 102 3.85 -5.98 -10.73
N SER A 103 3.26 -6.60 -11.75
CA SER A 103 3.47 -8.02 -12.04
C SER A 103 4.94 -8.38 -12.29
N GLU A 104 5.76 -7.41 -12.72
CA GLU A 104 7.21 -7.52 -12.91
C GLU A 104 8.01 -7.56 -11.58
N TYR A 105 7.36 -7.32 -10.44
CA TYR A 105 7.97 -7.28 -9.11
C TYR A 105 7.36 -8.36 -8.20
N PRO A 106 7.84 -9.62 -8.29
CA PRO A 106 7.34 -10.72 -7.47
C PRO A 106 7.34 -10.41 -5.99
N GLU A 107 6.39 -11.03 -5.27
CA GLU A 107 6.22 -10.92 -3.82
C GLU A 107 5.84 -9.52 -3.29
N SER A 108 5.52 -8.56 -4.17
CA SER A 108 5.02 -7.23 -3.82
C SER A 108 3.52 -7.25 -3.46
N TYR A 109 3.13 -8.14 -2.55
CA TYR A 109 1.73 -8.42 -2.19
C TYR A 109 1.02 -7.20 -1.60
N SER A 110 1.67 -6.51 -0.66
CA SER A 110 1.08 -5.34 0.00
C SER A 110 0.96 -4.17 -0.97
N ALA A 111 1.94 -4.00 -1.87
CA ALA A 111 1.87 -3.00 -2.94
C ALA A 111 0.68 -3.27 -3.87
N LEU A 112 0.47 -4.53 -4.26
CA LEU A 112 -0.66 -4.93 -5.11
C LEU A 112 -2.01 -4.68 -4.43
N GLN A 113 -2.10 -4.92 -3.11
CA GLN A 113 -3.31 -4.63 -2.33
C GLN A 113 -3.64 -3.13 -2.27
N VAL A 114 -2.64 -2.24 -2.18
CA VAL A 114 -2.88 -0.78 -2.25
C VAL A 114 -3.63 -0.42 -3.52
N VAL A 115 -3.27 -1.04 -4.65
CA VAL A 115 -3.91 -0.80 -5.95
C VAL A 115 -5.30 -1.41 -6.00
N LEU A 116 -5.45 -2.69 -5.61
CA LEU A 116 -6.73 -3.40 -5.59
C LEU A 116 -7.79 -2.58 -4.87
N PHE A 117 -7.47 -2.09 -3.68
CA PHE A 117 -8.45 -1.36 -2.89
C PHE A 117 -8.66 0.09 -3.36
N SER A 118 -7.80 0.64 -4.23
CA SER A 118 -7.95 2.03 -4.72
C SER A 118 -8.99 2.19 -5.83
N CYS A 119 -9.59 1.08 -6.25
CA CYS A 119 -10.60 0.98 -7.29
C CYS A 119 -11.88 0.35 -6.70
N PRO A 120 -13.08 0.84 -7.06
CA PRO A 120 -14.35 0.22 -6.65
C PRO A 120 -14.54 -1.19 -7.23
N ASP A 121 -14.05 -1.40 -8.45
CA ASP A 121 -14.05 -2.67 -9.18
C ASP A 121 -15.45 -3.34 -9.27
N ASP A 122 -16.44 -2.59 -9.74
CA ASP A 122 -17.84 -3.07 -9.81
C ASP A 122 -18.02 -4.31 -10.70
N ASP A 123 -17.17 -4.47 -11.73
CA ASP A 123 -17.19 -5.59 -12.68
C ASP A 123 -16.20 -6.72 -12.31
N GLU A 124 -15.53 -6.64 -11.15
CA GLU A 124 -14.56 -7.62 -10.62
C GLU A 124 -13.32 -7.88 -11.51
N ILE A 125 -13.06 -7.02 -12.50
CA ILE A 125 -11.95 -7.20 -13.45
C ILE A 125 -10.59 -6.91 -12.83
N VAL A 126 -10.53 -6.02 -11.83
CA VAL A 126 -9.31 -5.68 -11.08
C VAL A 126 -8.99 -6.79 -10.07
N ASP A 127 -9.99 -7.38 -9.40
CA ASP A 127 -9.81 -8.56 -8.56
C ASP A 127 -9.33 -9.76 -9.38
N ASP A 128 -9.91 -10.01 -10.56
CA ASP A 128 -9.45 -11.07 -11.46
C ASP A 128 -7.96 -10.90 -11.82
N LYS A 129 -7.55 -9.67 -12.13
CA LYS A 129 -6.15 -9.33 -12.42
C LYS A 129 -5.24 -9.50 -11.21
N TYR A 130 -5.71 -9.13 -10.02
CA TYR A 130 -5.02 -9.39 -8.76
C TYR A 130 -4.78 -10.89 -8.60
N GLN A 131 -5.82 -11.72 -8.71
CA GLN A 131 -5.70 -13.18 -8.57
C GLN A 131 -4.81 -13.81 -9.65
N GLU A 132 -4.82 -13.30 -10.88
CA GLU A 132 -3.90 -13.70 -11.94
C GLU A 132 -2.44 -13.42 -11.53
N THR A 133 -2.15 -12.20 -11.11
CA THR A 133 -0.81 -11.75 -10.70
C THR A 133 -0.27 -12.60 -9.54
N ILE A 134 -1.10 -12.86 -8.53
CA ILE A 134 -0.75 -13.74 -7.41
C ILE A 134 -0.44 -15.17 -7.88
N ARG A 135 -1.22 -15.70 -8.84
CA ARG A 135 -0.99 -17.04 -9.40
C ARG A 135 0.33 -17.10 -10.17
N LEU A 136 0.67 -16.07 -10.94
CA LEU A 136 1.93 -15.96 -11.66
C LEU A 136 3.13 -16.05 -10.70
N TRP A 137 3.16 -15.22 -9.65
CA TRP A 137 4.25 -15.25 -8.67
C TRP A 137 4.38 -16.59 -7.95
N LYS A 138 3.27 -17.23 -7.57
CA LYS A 138 3.29 -18.55 -6.92
C LYS A 138 3.76 -19.67 -7.85
N SER A 139 3.60 -19.53 -9.15
CA SER A 139 4.02 -20.53 -10.14
C SER A 139 5.52 -20.50 -10.46
N GLY A 140 6.27 -19.50 -9.98
CA GLY A 140 7.71 -19.37 -10.21
C GLY A 140 8.08 -19.02 -11.66
N ALA A 141 7.17 -18.35 -12.37
CA ALA A 141 7.43 -17.79 -13.70
C ALA A 141 8.40 -16.60 -13.64
#